data_AF-A0A377PQK1-F1
#
_entry.id   AF-A0A377PQK1-F1
#
_cell.length_a   1.000
_cell.length_b   1.000
_cell.length_c   1.000
_cell.angle_alpha   90.00
_cell.angle_beta   90.00
_cell.angle_gamma   90.00
#
_symmetry.space_group_name_H-M   'P 1'
#
loop_
_entity.id
_entity.type
_entity.pdbx_description
1 polymer ?
#
loop_
_entity_poly.entity_id
_entity_poly.type
_entity_poly.pdbx_seq_one_letter_code
_entity_poly.pdbx_strand_id
1 'polypeptide(L)'
;MRACVRWLPATTDPSGRNVSRGIVLLDHAVRDGLEGFITITGGKLMTYRLMAEWATDKVCEKLGITTACTTATEALPGSQHSAEETLRKVISLPATIRGSAVYRHGDRADRMLAGDRLSNSLVCECEAVTAGEVRYAVDSLTVNNLVDLRRRTRVGMGTCQGELCACRAAGLLNRFKVTTPKQSIDQLSHFLNERWKGVRPIAWGDALRESEFTAWVYQGLCGMEAPAQNQGAQENDNEI
;
A
#
# COMPACT_ATOMS: atom_id res chain seq x y z
N MET A 1 -2.08 15.33 -3.06
CA MET A 1 -2.15 15.41 -1.58
C MET A 1 -2.59 14.05 -1.02
N ARG A 2 -1.93 13.50 0.01
CA ARG A 2 -2.39 12.30 0.73
C ARG A 2 -2.84 12.75 2.12
N ALA A 3 -4.07 12.44 2.50
CA ALA A 3 -4.57 12.67 3.85
C ALA A 3 -4.47 11.38 4.66
N CYS A 4 -4.07 11.47 5.92
CA CYS A 4 -4.16 10.38 6.87
C CYS A 4 -4.71 10.90 8.18
N VAL A 5 -5.54 10.10 8.82
CA VAL A 5 -6.01 10.37 10.18
C VAL A 5 -5.07 9.67 11.14
N ARG A 6 -4.65 10.37 12.19
CA ARG A 6 -3.85 9.80 13.25
C ARG A 6 -4.74 9.46 14.43
N TRP A 7 -4.69 8.21 14.88
CA TRP A 7 -5.41 7.79 16.07
C TRP A 7 -4.67 8.27 17.32
N LEU A 8 -5.40 8.96 18.20
CA LEU A 8 -4.88 9.56 19.42
C LEU A 8 -5.85 9.23 20.57
N PRO A 9 -5.35 8.92 21.77
CA PRO A 9 -6.21 8.75 22.94
C PRO A 9 -6.96 10.06 23.23
N ALA A 10 -8.23 9.95 23.62
CA ALA A 10 -9.09 11.11 23.88
C ALA A 10 -8.50 11.99 25.00
N THR A 11 -8.45 13.30 24.76
CA THR A 11 -8.08 14.30 25.76
C THR A 11 -9.11 15.43 25.75
N THR A 12 -9.12 16.22 26.82
CA THR A 12 -9.97 17.42 26.95
C THR A 12 -9.39 18.64 26.22
N ASP A 13 -8.30 18.49 25.44
CA ASP A 13 -7.68 19.59 24.69
C ASP A 13 -8.23 19.65 23.25
N PRO A 14 -9.03 20.68 22.90
CA PRO A 14 -9.61 20.83 21.56
C PRO A 14 -8.57 21.09 20.46
N SER A 15 -7.33 21.45 20.80
CA SER A 15 -6.27 21.68 19.80
C SER A 15 -5.69 20.38 19.23
N GLY A 16 -5.81 19.26 19.95
CA GLY A 16 -5.20 17.97 19.60
C GLY A 16 -3.66 17.95 19.55
N ARG A 17 -2.97 19.08 19.80
CA ARG A 17 -1.50 19.19 19.67
C ARG A 17 -0.75 18.66 20.91
N ASN A 18 -1.36 18.76 22.10
CA ASN A 18 -0.78 18.31 23.37
C ASN A 18 -1.19 16.88 23.78
N VAL A 19 -1.79 16.10 22.86
CA VAL A 19 -2.19 14.72 23.17
C VAL A 19 -0.96 13.84 23.40
N SER A 20 -0.96 13.09 24.51
CA SER A 20 0.12 12.17 24.83
C SER A 20 0.27 11.12 23.72
N ARG A 21 1.48 11.02 23.17
CA ARG A 21 1.83 10.10 22.06
C ARG A 21 2.23 8.72 22.58
N GLY A 22 1.87 8.42 23.82
CA GLY A 22 2.23 7.19 24.52
C GLY A 22 1.50 5.99 23.94
N ILE A 23 2.05 4.81 24.21
CA ILE A 23 1.32 3.55 24.02
C ILE A 23 0.41 3.39 25.23
N VAL A 24 -0.86 3.10 25.01
CA VAL A 24 -1.82 2.79 26.08
C VAL A 24 -2.39 1.41 25.81
N LEU A 25 -2.26 0.52 26.80
CA LEU A 25 -2.85 -0.81 26.79
C LEU A 25 -3.97 -0.84 27.83
N LEU A 26 -5.17 -1.21 27.38
CA LEU A 26 -6.38 -1.29 28.20
C LEU A 26 -6.81 -2.75 28.32
N ASP A 27 -6.82 -3.25 29.55
CA ASP A 27 -7.42 -4.53 29.90
C ASP A 27 -8.87 -4.29 30.33
N HIS A 28 -9.81 -4.70 29.49
CA HIS A 28 -11.23 -4.48 29.73
C HIS A 28 -11.80 -5.38 30.83
N ALA A 29 -11.08 -6.44 31.24
CA ALA A 29 -11.50 -7.25 32.38
C ALA A 29 -11.43 -6.43 33.69
N VAL A 30 -10.36 -5.63 33.85
CA VAL A 30 -10.15 -4.79 35.04
C VAL A 30 -10.96 -3.50 34.95
N ARG A 31 -11.04 -2.90 33.77
CA ARG A 31 -11.69 -1.60 33.58
C ARG A 31 -13.21 -1.70 33.51
N ASP A 32 -13.72 -2.67 32.73
CA ASP A 32 -15.11 -2.72 32.29
C ASP A 32 -15.81 -4.05 32.68
N GLY A 33 -15.09 -4.98 33.33
CA GLY A 33 -15.60 -6.31 33.67
C GLY A 33 -15.76 -7.26 32.48
N LEU A 34 -15.17 -6.92 31.32
CA LEU A 34 -15.27 -7.71 30.08
C LEU A 34 -14.00 -8.53 29.86
N GLU A 35 -14.08 -9.84 30.06
CA GLU A 35 -12.98 -10.76 29.81
C GLU A 35 -12.69 -10.95 28.31
N GLY A 36 -11.44 -11.32 28.00
CA GLY A 36 -11.01 -11.63 26.63
C GLY A 36 -10.84 -10.42 25.70
N PHE A 37 -11.08 -9.20 26.17
CA PHE A 37 -10.96 -8.00 25.36
C PHE A 37 -9.83 -7.09 25.83
N ILE A 38 -8.87 -6.83 24.94
CA ILE A 38 -7.72 -5.95 25.19
C ILE A 38 -7.65 -4.94 24.04
N THR A 39 -7.53 -3.66 24.37
CA THR A 39 -7.32 -2.60 23.38
C THR A 39 -5.95 -2.00 23.54
N ILE A 40 -5.19 -1.90 22.45
CA ILE A 40 -3.95 -1.12 22.39
C ILE A 40 -4.12 0.08 21.48
N THR A 41 -3.74 1.25 21.96
CA THR A 41 -3.90 2.52 21.26
C THR A 41 -2.67 3.42 21.39
N GLY A 42 -2.61 4.41 20.50
CA GLY A 42 -1.56 5.42 20.47
C GLY A 42 -0.31 4.92 19.75
N GLY A 43 0.84 5.33 20.27
CA GLY A 43 2.13 5.01 19.69
C GLY A 43 2.41 5.66 18.32
N LYS A 44 3.49 5.19 17.69
CA LYS A 44 3.96 5.60 16.36
C LYS A 44 4.33 4.35 15.57
N LEU A 45 4.46 4.49 14.26
CA LEU A 45 5.03 3.42 13.44
C LEU A 45 6.40 2.95 13.96
N MET A 46 7.21 3.85 14.53
CA MET A 46 8.51 3.47 15.13
C MET A 46 8.40 2.60 16.39
N THR A 47 7.25 2.59 17.07
CA THR A 47 7.02 1.84 18.31
C THR A 47 6.13 0.62 18.11
N TYR A 48 5.78 0.28 16.87
CA TYR A 48 4.83 -0.79 16.56
C TYR A 48 5.25 -2.16 17.14
N ARG A 49 6.56 -2.47 17.12
CA ARG A 49 7.10 -3.72 17.69
C ARG A 49 6.86 -3.78 19.20
N LEU A 50 7.17 -2.70 19.91
CA LEU A 50 6.94 -2.59 21.36
C LEU A 50 5.45 -2.66 21.71
N MET A 51 4.59 -2.06 20.87
CA MET A 51 3.14 -2.17 21.01
C MET A 51 2.68 -3.63 20.87
N ALA A 52 3.17 -4.33 19.84
CA ALA A 52 2.85 -5.74 19.63
C ALA A 52 3.34 -6.63 20.77
N GLU A 53 4.54 -6.36 21.31
CA GLU A 53 5.08 -7.02 22.49
C GLU A 53 4.16 -6.83 23.69
N TRP A 54 3.81 -5.59 24.07
CA TRP A 54 2.92 -5.33 25.20
C TRP A 54 1.55 -6.00 25.07
N ALA A 55 0.96 -5.93 23.88
CA ALA A 55 -0.32 -6.57 23.61
C ALA A 55 -0.22 -8.11 23.74
N THR A 56 0.84 -8.69 23.19
CA THR A 56 1.06 -10.15 23.22
C THR A 56 1.39 -10.63 24.63
N ASP A 57 2.21 -9.90 25.39
CA ASP A 57 2.55 -10.22 26.77
C ASP A 57 1.29 -10.26 27.65
N LYS A 58 0.38 -9.30 27.48
CA LYS A 58 -0.92 -9.32 28.21
C LYS A 58 -1.80 -10.50 27.80
N VAL A 59 -1.78 -10.90 26.52
CA VAL A 59 -2.49 -12.10 26.05
C VAL A 59 -1.86 -13.36 26.66
N CYS A 60 -0.53 -13.48 26.65
CA CYS A 60 0.21 -14.59 27.23
C CYS A 60 -0.08 -14.71 28.74
N GLU A 61 -0.08 -13.60 29.48
CA GLU A 61 -0.45 -13.55 30.90
C GLU A 61 -1.84 -14.16 31.14
N LYS A 62 -2.85 -13.76 30.35
CA LYS A 62 -4.23 -14.28 30.47
C LYS A 62 -4.35 -15.76 30.08
N LEU A 63 -3.51 -16.24 29.17
CA LEU A 63 -3.49 -17.64 28.72
C LEU A 63 -2.57 -18.54 29.58
N GLY A 64 -1.86 -17.97 30.57
CA GLY A 64 -0.89 -18.72 31.39
C GLY A 64 0.39 -19.13 30.63
N ILE A 65 0.73 -18.43 29.54
CA ILE A 65 1.92 -18.67 28.73
C ILE A 65 3.05 -17.77 29.23
N THR A 66 4.24 -18.35 29.47
CA THR A 66 5.41 -17.65 30.04
C THR A 66 6.58 -17.48 29.07
N THR A 67 6.35 -17.71 27.77
CA THR A 67 7.38 -17.58 26.72
C THR A 67 7.81 -16.12 26.56
N ALA A 68 9.12 -15.86 26.57
CA ALA A 68 9.67 -14.52 26.36
C ALA A 68 9.59 -14.09 24.89
N CYS A 69 9.37 -12.79 24.66
CA CYS A 69 9.34 -12.19 23.33
C CYS A 69 10.73 -12.15 22.68
N THR A 70 10.84 -12.62 21.43
CA THR A 70 12.10 -12.65 20.65
C THR A 70 12.12 -11.64 19.49
N THR A 71 11.04 -10.91 19.28
CA THR A 71 10.83 -10.07 18.08
C THR A 71 11.81 -8.91 17.94
N ALA A 72 12.57 -8.57 19.00
CA ALA A 72 13.59 -7.53 18.97
C ALA A 72 14.83 -7.92 18.16
N THR A 73 15.14 -9.21 18.07
CA THR A 73 16.33 -9.73 17.38
C THR A 73 16.00 -10.52 16.12
N GLU A 74 14.74 -10.91 15.94
CA GLU A 74 14.28 -11.64 14.77
C GLU A 74 14.20 -10.73 13.54
N ALA A 75 14.89 -11.11 12.46
CA ALA A 75 14.87 -10.38 11.21
C ALA A 75 13.50 -10.53 10.52
N LEU A 76 12.97 -9.42 10.00
CA LEU A 76 11.74 -9.45 9.21
C LEU A 76 11.96 -10.19 7.87
N PRO A 77 10.91 -10.80 7.29
CA PRO A 77 10.99 -11.39 5.96
C PRO A 77 11.42 -10.34 4.92
N GLY A 78 12.52 -10.58 4.21
CA GLY A 78 13.12 -9.56 3.32
C GLY A 78 14.45 -9.00 3.84
N SER A 79 14.78 -9.17 5.13
CA SER A 79 15.95 -8.51 5.74
C SER A 79 16.90 -9.50 6.42
N GLN A 80 16.97 -10.75 5.97
CA GLN A 80 17.87 -11.75 6.54
C GLN A 80 19.29 -11.61 5.98
N HIS A 81 19.42 -11.03 4.78
CA HIS A 81 20.70 -10.72 4.14
C HIS A 81 20.86 -9.23 3.86
N SER A 82 22.10 -8.78 3.69
CA SER A 82 22.38 -7.40 3.30
C SER A 82 21.95 -7.10 1.86
N ALA A 83 21.76 -5.82 1.56
CA ALA A 83 21.44 -5.36 0.22
C ALA A 83 22.57 -5.71 -0.78
N GLU A 84 23.84 -5.58 -0.37
CA GLU A 84 24.99 -5.91 -1.22
C GLU A 84 25.05 -7.39 -1.59
N GLU A 85 24.83 -8.28 -0.63
CA GLU A 85 24.77 -9.73 -0.88
C GLU A 85 23.63 -10.08 -1.84
N THR A 86 22.48 -9.44 -1.67
CA THR A 86 21.32 -9.68 -2.54
C THR A 86 21.59 -9.18 -3.96
N LEU A 87 22.19 -7.99 -4.12
CA LEU A 87 22.53 -7.43 -5.43
C LEU A 87 23.47 -8.36 -6.23
N ARG A 88 24.37 -9.08 -5.55
CA ARG A 88 25.26 -10.07 -6.19
C ARG A 88 24.51 -11.32 -6.69
N LYS A 89 23.32 -11.62 -6.17
CA LYS A 89 22.50 -12.77 -6.62
C LYS A 89 21.65 -12.43 -7.85
N VAL A 90 21.29 -11.16 -8.02
CA VAL A 90 20.33 -10.69 -9.04
C VAL A 90 21.07 -10.05 -10.23
N ILE A 91 22.08 -10.71 -10.81
CA ILE A 91 22.95 -10.12 -11.84
C ILE A 91 22.25 -9.97 -13.20
N SER A 92 21.27 -10.82 -13.48
CA SER A 92 20.58 -10.92 -14.78
C SER A 92 19.65 -9.74 -15.12
N LEU A 93 19.42 -8.83 -14.17
CA LEU A 93 18.56 -7.67 -14.36
C LEU A 93 19.37 -6.38 -14.57
N PRO A 94 18.86 -5.45 -15.41
CA PRO A 94 19.38 -4.09 -15.49
C PRO A 94 19.47 -3.43 -14.10
N ALA A 95 20.48 -2.58 -13.90
CA ALA A 95 20.81 -1.99 -12.60
C ALA A 95 19.62 -1.25 -11.95
N THR A 96 18.78 -0.58 -12.73
CA THR A 96 17.60 0.16 -12.26
C THR A 96 16.51 -0.76 -11.69
N ILE A 97 16.20 -1.84 -12.41
CA ILE A 97 15.23 -2.85 -11.98
C ILE A 97 15.77 -3.57 -10.74
N ARG A 98 17.04 -3.98 -10.79
CA ARG A 98 17.72 -4.66 -9.68
C ARG A 98 17.74 -3.82 -8.40
N GLY A 99 18.11 -2.55 -8.50
CA GLY A 99 18.12 -1.63 -7.35
C GLY A 99 16.71 -1.43 -6.77
N SER A 100 15.72 -1.20 -7.63
CA SER A 100 14.32 -0.99 -7.21
C SER A 100 13.70 -2.24 -6.59
N ALA A 101 14.05 -3.41 -7.13
CA ALA A 101 13.67 -4.73 -6.61
C ALA A 101 14.20 -4.97 -5.18
N VAL A 102 15.51 -4.79 -4.98
CA VAL A 102 16.15 -4.94 -3.65
C VAL A 102 15.62 -3.91 -2.68
N TYR A 103 15.39 -2.67 -3.13
CA TYR A 103 14.81 -1.62 -2.28
C TYR A 103 13.42 -1.99 -1.73
N ARG A 104 12.59 -2.69 -2.52
CA ARG A 104 11.21 -3.05 -2.13
C ARG A 104 11.11 -4.38 -1.41
N HIS A 105 11.84 -5.39 -1.87
CA HIS A 105 11.68 -6.78 -1.40
C HIS A 105 12.83 -7.27 -0.54
N GLY A 106 13.93 -6.50 -0.47
CA GLY A 106 15.16 -6.90 0.20
C GLY A 106 15.71 -8.19 -0.39
N ASP A 107 16.07 -9.13 0.46
CA ASP A 107 16.65 -10.42 0.05
C ASP A 107 15.73 -11.30 -0.81
N ARG A 108 14.41 -11.08 -0.73
CA ARG A 108 13.41 -11.77 -1.57
C ARG A 108 13.38 -11.28 -3.01
N ALA A 109 14.24 -10.32 -3.38
CA ALA A 109 14.32 -9.81 -4.74
C ALA A 109 14.72 -10.89 -5.76
N ASP A 110 15.41 -11.94 -5.32
CA ASP A 110 15.73 -13.11 -6.16
C ASP A 110 14.48 -13.89 -6.59
N ARG A 111 13.42 -13.90 -5.78
CA ARG A 111 12.17 -14.66 -6.04
C ARG A 111 11.36 -14.13 -7.22
N MET A 112 11.61 -12.90 -7.68
CA MET A 112 10.94 -12.36 -8.87
C MET A 112 11.63 -12.77 -10.18
N LEU A 113 12.81 -13.39 -10.11
CA LEU A 113 13.57 -13.86 -11.26
C LEU A 113 12.95 -15.14 -11.81
N ALA A 114 11.97 -15.02 -12.69
CA ALA A 114 11.36 -16.18 -13.34
C ALA A 114 12.13 -16.67 -14.59
N GLY A 115 13.25 -16.03 -14.96
CA GLY A 115 14.14 -16.46 -16.04
C GLY A 115 13.59 -16.31 -17.47
N ASP A 116 12.31 -15.98 -17.64
CA ASP A 116 11.67 -15.79 -18.94
C ASP A 116 11.61 -14.31 -19.38
N ARG A 117 11.68 -14.08 -20.70
CA ARG A 117 11.67 -12.73 -21.30
C ARG A 117 10.43 -11.92 -20.93
N LEU A 118 9.28 -12.58 -20.78
CA LEU A 118 8.04 -11.91 -20.41
C LEU A 118 8.11 -11.36 -18.98
N SER A 119 8.70 -12.09 -18.04
CA SER A 119 8.89 -11.61 -16.66
C SER A 119 9.77 -10.38 -16.54
N ASN A 120 10.75 -10.24 -17.43
CA ASN A 120 11.64 -9.08 -17.44
C ASN A 120 11.02 -7.86 -18.13
N SER A 121 9.83 -7.99 -18.73
CA SER A 121 9.15 -6.87 -19.38
C SER A 121 8.65 -5.86 -18.33
N LEU A 122 8.92 -4.58 -18.58
CA LEU A 122 8.51 -3.50 -17.70
C LEU A 122 7.00 -3.25 -17.78
N VAL A 123 6.39 -3.14 -16.61
CA VAL A 123 5.00 -2.73 -16.41
C VAL A 123 4.95 -1.24 -16.07
N CYS A 124 5.86 -0.79 -15.21
CA CYS A 124 6.02 0.62 -14.84
C CYS A 124 7.47 1.05 -14.95
N GLU A 125 7.72 1.99 -15.85
CA GLU A 125 9.02 2.55 -16.14
C GLU A 125 9.50 3.45 -14.99
N CYS A 126 8.60 4.28 -14.45
CA CYS A 126 8.94 5.24 -13.39
C CYS A 126 9.42 4.59 -12.09
N GLU A 127 8.87 3.41 -11.76
CA GLU A 127 9.17 2.68 -10.52
C GLU A 127 9.92 1.36 -10.79
N ALA A 128 10.35 1.15 -12.05
CA ALA A 128 11.06 -0.03 -12.54
C ALA A 128 10.41 -1.37 -12.13
N VAL A 129 9.07 -1.44 -12.24
CA VAL A 129 8.28 -2.63 -11.90
C VAL A 129 8.17 -3.54 -13.12
N THR A 130 8.51 -4.83 -12.97
CA THR A 130 8.43 -5.82 -14.05
C THR A 130 7.20 -6.72 -13.94
N ALA A 131 6.86 -7.42 -15.02
CA ALA A 131 5.76 -8.39 -15.00
C ALA A 131 6.06 -9.59 -14.08
N GLY A 132 7.33 -9.98 -13.95
CA GLY A 132 7.78 -11.00 -13.00
C GLY A 132 7.56 -10.56 -11.56
N GLU A 133 7.80 -9.28 -11.27
CA GLU A 133 7.50 -8.73 -9.96
C GLU A 133 6.00 -8.68 -9.66
N VAL A 134 5.17 -8.29 -10.64
CA VAL A 134 3.71 -8.34 -10.48
C VAL A 134 3.26 -9.77 -10.16
N ARG A 135 3.81 -10.77 -10.86
CA ARG A 135 3.53 -12.19 -10.60
C ARG A 135 3.94 -12.60 -9.19
N TYR A 136 5.16 -12.27 -8.78
CA TYR A 136 5.64 -12.52 -7.42
C TYR A 136 4.73 -11.87 -6.36
N ALA A 137 4.26 -10.65 -6.59
CA ALA A 137 3.37 -9.97 -5.67
C ALA A 137 2.00 -10.65 -5.55
N VAL A 138 1.47 -11.19 -6.66
CA VAL A 138 0.23 -11.99 -6.66
C VAL A 138 0.45 -13.30 -5.90
N ASP A 139 1.50 -14.04 -6.23
CA ASP A 139 1.71 -15.40 -5.72
C ASP A 139 2.17 -15.40 -4.24
N SER A 140 2.96 -14.41 -3.81
CA SER A 140 3.65 -14.43 -2.51
C SER A 140 3.25 -13.31 -1.55
N LEU A 141 2.60 -12.23 -2.02
CA LEU A 141 2.29 -11.05 -1.19
C LEU A 141 0.79 -10.75 -1.07
N THR A 142 -0.05 -11.72 -1.47
CA THR A 142 -1.52 -11.69 -1.35
C THR A 142 -2.14 -10.47 -2.03
N VAL A 143 -1.67 -10.14 -3.24
CA VAL A 143 -2.23 -9.04 -4.04
C VAL A 143 -3.50 -9.50 -4.73
N ASN A 144 -4.63 -8.87 -4.38
CA ASN A 144 -5.96 -9.21 -4.91
C ASN A 144 -6.57 -8.13 -5.82
N ASN A 145 -5.93 -6.97 -5.93
CA ASN A 145 -6.42 -5.83 -6.71
C ASN A 145 -5.29 -4.85 -7.03
N LEU A 146 -5.57 -3.87 -7.90
CA LEU A 146 -4.62 -2.83 -8.28
C LEU A 146 -4.09 -1.99 -7.11
N VAL A 147 -4.91 -1.75 -6.07
CA VAL A 147 -4.51 -0.94 -4.91
C VAL A 147 -3.48 -1.69 -4.07
N ASP A 148 -3.66 -3.00 -3.87
CA ASP A 148 -2.71 -3.87 -3.18
C ASP A 148 -1.42 -4.00 -3.98
N LEU A 149 -1.53 -4.13 -5.31
CA LEU A 149 -0.35 -4.14 -6.17
C LEU A 149 0.46 -2.85 -5.98
N ARG A 150 -0.19 -1.68 -5.98
CA ARG A 150 0.47 -0.39 -5.69
C ARG A 150 1.13 -0.36 -4.32
N ARG A 151 0.50 -0.91 -3.28
CA ARG A 151 1.09 -0.95 -1.93
C ARG A 151 2.35 -1.82 -1.88
N ARG A 152 2.41 -2.90 -2.66
CA ARG A 152 3.54 -3.86 -2.68
C ARG A 152 4.66 -3.45 -3.63
N THR A 153 4.33 -2.93 -4.81
CA THR A 153 5.31 -2.69 -5.89
C THR A 153 5.50 -1.22 -6.24
N ARG A 154 4.68 -0.31 -5.69
CA ARG A 154 4.66 1.12 -6.03
C ARG A 154 4.17 1.43 -7.46
N VAL A 155 3.58 0.46 -8.17
CA VAL A 155 2.97 0.74 -9.49
C VAL A 155 1.99 1.92 -9.42
N GLY A 156 2.14 2.89 -10.34
CA GLY A 156 1.35 4.13 -10.32
C GLY A 156 1.71 5.13 -9.22
N MET A 157 2.88 5.02 -8.60
CA MET A 157 3.44 6.03 -7.68
C MET A 157 4.56 6.87 -8.30
N GLY A 158 4.95 6.58 -9.54
CA GLY A 158 5.92 7.37 -10.29
C GLY A 158 5.39 8.74 -10.72
N THR A 159 6.22 9.49 -11.42
CA THR A 159 5.89 10.85 -11.90
C THR A 159 4.61 10.90 -12.74
N CYS A 160 4.40 9.90 -13.61
CA CYS A 160 3.19 9.80 -14.45
C CYS A 160 1.92 9.40 -13.67
N GLN A 161 1.97 9.22 -12.35
CA GLN A 161 0.83 8.90 -11.48
C GLN A 161 -0.04 7.72 -11.94
N GLY A 162 0.48 6.78 -12.73
CA GLY A 162 -0.29 5.62 -13.20
C GLY A 162 -0.75 5.69 -14.65
N GLU A 163 -0.47 6.78 -15.35
CA GLU A 163 -0.85 7.01 -16.75
C GLU A 163 -0.53 5.81 -17.66
N LEU A 164 0.72 5.36 -17.71
CA LEU A 164 1.13 4.30 -18.66
C LEU A 164 1.01 2.88 -18.08
N CYS A 165 1.14 2.75 -16.76
CA CYS A 165 1.28 1.45 -16.11
C CYS A 165 -0.03 0.86 -15.58
N ALA A 166 -1.05 1.68 -15.29
CA ALA A 166 -2.28 1.20 -14.66
C ALA A 166 -3.03 0.21 -15.55
N CYS A 167 -3.21 0.52 -16.85
CA CYS A 167 -3.83 -0.41 -17.81
C CYS A 167 -3.08 -1.75 -17.89
N ARG A 168 -1.75 -1.70 -17.99
CA ARG A 168 -0.89 -2.90 -18.12
C ARG A 168 -0.97 -3.75 -16.86
N ALA A 169 -0.95 -3.12 -15.69
CA ALA A 169 -1.11 -3.78 -14.40
C ALA A 169 -2.49 -4.45 -14.28
N ALA A 170 -3.57 -3.76 -14.68
CA ALA A 170 -4.92 -4.30 -14.66
C ALA A 170 -5.06 -5.55 -15.57
N GLY A 171 -4.44 -5.49 -16.75
CA GLY A 171 -4.38 -6.61 -17.68
C GLY A 171 -3.58 -7.80 -17.14
N LEU A 172 -2.47 -7.55 -16.43
CA LEU A 172 -1.70 -8.62 -15.78
C LEU A 172 -2.46 -9.28 -14.63
N LEU A 173 -3.17 -8.52 -13.81
CA LEU A 173 -4.01 -9.08 -12.75
C LEU A 173 -5.11 -9.98 -13.32
N ASN A 174 -5.73 -9.57 -14.43
CA ASN A 174 -6.69 -10.43 -15.14
C ASN A 174 -6.03 -11.69 -15.71
N ARG A 175 -4.85 -11.54 -16.34
CA ARG A 175 -4.08 -12.67 -16.90
C ARG A 175 -3.67 -13.68 -15.83
N PHE A 176 -3.34 -13.21 -14.63
CA PHE A 176 -3.02 -14.05 -13.47
C PHE A 176 -4.27 -14.52 -12.71
N LYS A 177 -5.47 -14.34 -13.28
CA LYS A 177 -6.75 -14.79 -12.72
C LYS A 177 -7.09 -14.19 -11.35
N VAL A 178 -6.53 -13.03 -11.03
CA VAL A 178 -6.83 -12.27 -9.80
C VAL A 178 -8.17 -11.54 -9.94
N THR A 179 -8.45 -11.02 -11.13
CA THR A 179 -9.66 -10.24 -11.42
C THR A 179 -10.36 -10.75 -12.67
N THR A 180 -11.69 -10.61 -12.71
CA THR A 180 -12.46 -10.77 -13.95
C THR A 180 -12.27 -9.55 -14.87
N PRO A 181 -12.58 -9.65 -16.17
CA PRO A 181 -12.47 -8.50 -17.08
C PRO A 181 -13.27 -7.28 -16.60
N LYS A 182 -14.49 -7.50 -16.09
CA LYS A 182 -15.33 -6.43 -15.51
C LYS A 182 -14.64 -5.79 -14.30
N GLN A 183 -14.15 -6.59 -13.36
CA GLN A 183 -13.43 -6.09 -12.19
C GLN A 183 -12.16 -5.32 -12.56
N SER A 184 -11.45 -5.73 -13.63
CA SER A 184 -10.28 -5.00 -14.09
C SER A 184 -10.61 -3.59 -14.58
N ILE A 185 -11.72 -3.41 -15.30
CA ILE A 185 -12.17 -2.08 -15.75
C ILE A 185 -12.60 -1.23 -14.54
N ASP A 186 -13.41 -1.80 -13.64
CA ASP A 186 -13.88 -1.10 -12.44
C ASP A 186 -12.70 -0.67 -11.54
N GLN A 187 -11.74 -1.57 -11.31
CA GLN A 187 -10.54 -1.27 -10.54
C GLN A 187 -9.64 -0.25 -11.23
N LEU A 188 -9.51 -0.29 -12.56
CA LEU A 188 -8.70 0.66 -13.32
C LEU A 188 -9.28 2.07 -13.20
N SER A 189 -10.59 2.22 -13.42
CA SER A 189 -11.31 3.49 -13.25
C SER A 189 -11.17 4.02 -11.81
N HIS A 190 -11.41 3.16 -10.81
CA HIS A 190 -11.24 3.55 -9.41
C HIS A 190 -9.79 3.98 -9.10
N PHE A 191 -8.82 3.22 -9.58
CA PHE A 191 -7.41 3.50 -9.38
C PHE A 191 -7.03 4.89 -9.92
N LEU A 192 -7.36 5.18 -11.19
CA LEU A 192 -7.08 6.46 -11.83
C LEU A 192 -7.80 7.62 -11.14
N ASN A 193 -9.06 7.44 -10.73
CA ASN A 193 -9.80 8.44 -9.97
C ASN A 193 -9.12 8.78 -8.63
N GLU A 194 -8.61 7.78 -7.91
CA GLU A 194 -7.82 8.01 -6.69
C GLU A 194 -6.48 8.71 -6.94
N ARG A 195 -5.94 8.62 -8.17
CA ARG A 195 -4.75 9.41 -8.59
C ARG A 195 -5.14 10.85 -8.90
N TRP A 196 -6.23 11.03 -9.64
CA TRP A 196 -6.79 12.34 -9.96
C TRP A 196 -7.10 13.17 -8.71
N LYS A 197 -7.75 12.60 -7.68
CA LYS A 197 -7.98 13.28 -6.39
C LYS A 197 -6.70 13.84 -5.77
N GLY A 198 -5.57 13.16 -5.97
CA GLY A 198 -4.27 13.58 -5.49
C GLY A 198 -3.65 14.73 -6.30
N VAL A 199 -3.90 14.78 -7.61
CA VAL A 199 -3.35 15.76 -8.56
C VAL A 199 -4.25 17.01 -8.66
N ARG A 200 -5.57 16.87 -8.52
CA ARG A 200 -6.57 17.94 -8.65
C ARG A 200 -6.19 19.26 -7.95
N PRO A 201 -5.68 19.29 -6.70
CA PRO A 201 -5.31 20.55 -6.04
C PRO A 201 -4.15 21.30 -6.70
N ILE A 202 -3.35 20.61 -7.52
CA ILE A 202 -2.20 21.15 -8.24
C ILE A 202 -2.36 21.06 -9.76
N ALA A 203 -3.59 20.83 -10.25
CA ALA A 203 -3.90 20.66 -11.66
C ALA A 203 -3.91 22.02 -12.39
N TRP A 204 -2.74 22.65 -12.51
CA TRP A 204 -2.51 23.88 -13.26
C TRP A 204 -1.19 23.78 -14.03
N GLY A 205 -1.05 24.56 -15.10
CA GLY A 205 0.12 24.49 -15.98
C GLY A 205 0.29 23.10 -16.61
N ASP A 206 1.49 22.55 -16.55
CA ASP A 206 1.81 21.26 -17.17
C ASP A 206 1.10 20.08 -16.49
N ALA A 207 0.85 20.15 -15.17
CA ALA A 207 0.11 19.09 -14.47
C ALA A 207 -1.33 18.93 -14.96
N LEU A 208 -1.96 20.03 -15.40
CA LEU A 208 -3.28 19.96 -16.04
C LEU A 208 -3.19 19.31 -17.43
N ARG A 209 -2.18 19.67 -18.23
CA ARG A 209 -1.95 19.08 -19.55
C ARG A 209 -1.71 17.57 -19.48
N GLU A 210 -0.91 17.11 -18.52
CA GLU A 210 -0.67 15.69 -18.26
C GLU A 210 -1.96 14.96 -17.84
N SER A 211 -2.80 15.61 -17.03
CA SER A 211 -4.07 15.03 -16.58
C SER A 211 -5.08 14.89 -17.73
N GLU A 212 -5.19 15.91 -18.59
CA GLU A 212 -6.02 15.87 -19.80
C GLU A 212 -5.51 14.81 -20.79
N PHE A 213 -4.19 14.69 -20.97
CA PHE A 213 -3.61 13.65 -21.80
C PHE A 213 -3.91 12.25 -21.25
N THR A 214 -3.77 12.05 -19.94
CA THR A 214 -4.14 10.80 -19.27
C THR A 214 -5.62 10.46 -19.51
N ALA A 215 -6.51 11.43 -19.34
CA ALA A 215 -7.94 11.23 -19.59
C ALA A 215 -8.21 10.83 -21.05
N TRP A 216 -7.60 11.52 -22.01
CA TRP A 216 -7.71 11.21 -23.44
C TRP A 216 -7.22 9.80 -23.77
N VAL A 217 -6.06 9.38 -23.24
CA VAL A 217 -5.50 8.03 -23.44
C VAL A 217 -6.48 6.97 -22.96
N TYR A 218 -7.06 7.14 -21.77
CA TYR A 218 -7.92 6.13 -21.17
C TYR A 218 -9.37 6.14 -21.69
N GLN A 219 -9.87 7.30 -22.12
CA GLN A 219 -11.11 7.39 -22.89
C GLN A 219 -10.96 6.69 -24.24
N GLY A 220 -9.87 6.97 -24.96
CA GLY A 220 -9.61 6.41 -26.28
C GLY A 220 -9.33 4.90 -26.27
N LEU A 221 -8.53 4.41 -25.31
CA LEU A 221 -8.14 2.99 -25.25
C LEU A 221 -9.17 2.09 -24.56
N CYS A 222 -9.83 2.59 -23.53
CA CYS A 222 -10.68 1.76 -22.67
C CYS A 222 -12.15 2.18 -22.65
N GLY A 223 -12.53 3.24 -23.37
CA GLY A 223 -13.90 3.78 -23.33
C GLY A 223 -14.32 4.23 -21.92
N MET A 224 -13.35 4.57 -21.06
CA MET A 224 -13.65 4.98 -19.69
C MET A 224 -14.18 6.41 -19.70
N GLU A 225 -15.49 6.54 -19.67
CA GLU A 225 -16.15 7.83 -19.53
C GLU A 225 -15.93 8.39 -18.12
N ALA A 226 -15.96 9.72 -18.01
CA ALA A 226 -16.06 10.36 -16.70
C ALA A 226 -17.31 9.81 -16.01
N PRO A 227 -17.26 9.47 -14.71
CA PRO A 227 -18.45 9.04 -14.00
C PRO A 227 -19.53 10.11 -14.23
N ALA A 228 -20.69 9.69 -14.73
CA ALA A 228 -21.84 10.57 -14.90
C ALA A 228 -21.98 11.36 -13.60
N GLN A 229 -21.93 12.69 -13.68
CA GLN A 229 -22.25 13.53 -12.54
C GLN A 229 -23.65 13.10 -12.10
N ASN A 230 -23.77 12.43 -10.96
CA ASN A 230 -25.06 12.26 -10.32
C ASN A 230 -25.57 13.68 -10.05
N GLN A 231 -26.44 14.16 -10.92
CA GLN A 231 -27.25 15.33 -10.66
C GLN A 231 -28.10 15.01 -9.45
N GLY A 232 -27.82 15.63 -8.30
CA GLY A 232 -28.69 15.59 -7.12
C GLY A 232 -28.16 14.79 -5.93
N ALA A 233 -27.12 15.29 -5.28
CA ALA A 233 -27.16 15.39 -3.82
C ALA A 233 -27.09 16.89 -3.52
N GLN A 234 -28.26 17.49 -3.25
CA GLN A 234 -28.31 18.81 -2.62
C GLN A 234 -27.46 18.73 -1.35
N GLU A 235 -26.34 19.44 -1.32
CA GLU A 235 -25.72 19.84 -0.06
C GLU A 235 -26.78 20.66 0.67
N ASN A 236 -27.36 20.08 1.72
CA ASN A 236 -28.20 20.82 2.64
C ASN A 236 -27.28 21.79 3.40
N ASP A 237 -27.17 23.01 2.88
CA ASP A 237 -26.63 24.20 3.56
C ASP A 237 -27.52 24.61 4.74
N ASN A 238 -27.67 23.74 5.73
CA ASN A 238 -28.29 24.09 7.01
C ASN A 238 -27.77 23.19 8.12
N GLU A 239 -26.68 23.61 8.76
CA GLU A 239 -26.50 23.46 10.21
C GLU A 239 -25.61 24.61 10.69
N ILE A 240 -26.24 25.51 11.45
CA ILE A 240 -25.63 26.55 12.30
C ILE A 240 -25.03 25.87 13.52
#